data_AF-A0A820UYK6-F1
#
_entry.id   AF-A0A820UYK6-F1
#
_cell.length_a   1.000
_cell.length_b   1.000
_cell.length_c   1.000
_cell.angle_alpha   90.00
_cell.angle_beta   90.00
_cell.angle_gamma   90.00
#
_symmetry.space_group_name_H-M   'P 1'
#
loop_
_entity.id
_entity.type
_entity.pdbx_description
1 polymer ?
#
loop_
_entity_poly.entity_id
_entity_poly.type
_entity_poly.pdbx_seq_one_letter_code
_entity_poly.pdbx_strand_id
1 'polypeptide(L)'
;MIIYQCYNLVKSSKSEQSSIELSYLQLIRERRSLSEKEIAPYNVIVGVASLNVAAYSNGNDKYISNEDNYLYEIYMGMKWQCVEYARRWTLLRKSSIFESVNSADDMWNQLKYIERIIDKEKFSLKKHSNGSPNLPINESYLIYPIQKDMPYGHVAVIVDVLQNSIRIAEQNFYFNYWTKNYSREIPYQFINGLYYIQDIYDIYGWMQIDDQQQLKSLDNLTIEKIQMRNEKILDVTSSSQLTSRIYYFLVFSVLFISQFKFDEYIFL
;
A
#
# COMPACT_ATOMS: atom_id res chain seq x y z
N MET A 1 21.61 -6.72 33.61
CA MET A 1 20.59 -6.73 34.67
C MET A 1 19.34 -7.35 34.07
N ILE A 2 19.02 -8.60 34.48
CA ILE A 2 17.83 -9.43 34.13
C ILE A 2 17.89 -9.87 32.64
N ILE A 3 18.11 -11.13 32.22
CA ILE A 3 17.69 -12.47 32.68
C ILE A 3 18.78 -13.47 32.28
N TYR A 4 19.50 -14.05 33.24
CA TYR A 4 20.25 -15.30 33.09
C TYR A 4 20.48 -15.87 34.50
N GLN A 5 19.54 -16.70 34.97
CA GLN A 5 19.75 -17.88 35.84
C GLN A 5 18.48 -18.22 36.64
N CYS A 6 17.83 -19.29 36.21
CA CYS A 6 17.30 -20.40 37.01
C CYS A 6 17.29 -21.60 36.03
N TYR A 7 18.42 -22.26 35.78
CA TYR A 7 18.95 -23.42 36.50
C TYR A 7 17.89 -24.47 36.91
N ASN A 8 17.85 -25.56 36.14
CA ASN A 8 17.55 -26.95 36.50
C ASN A 8 16.64 -27.20 37.72
N LEU A 9 15.40 -27.63 37.43
CA LEU A 9 14.64 -28.59 38.25
C LEU A 9 14.07 -29.64 37.30
N VAL A 10 14.73 -30.79 37.15
CA VAL A 10 14.42 -32.10 37.76
C VAL A 10 14.04 -33.06 36.63
N LYS A 11 14.64 -34.25 36.68
CA LYS A 11 14.33 -35.43 35.87
C LYS A 11 12.81 -35.70 35.87
N SER A 12 12.06 -35.11 34.95
CA SER A 12 10.73 -35.59 34.63
C SER A 12 10.88 -36.74 33.63
N SER A 13 10.10 -37.80 33.79
CA SER A 13 10.14 -38.93 32.86
C SER A 13 9.82 -38.45 31.43
N LYS A 14 10.27 -39.19 30.40
CA LYS A 14 9.97 -38.87 28.98
C LYS A 14 8.47 -38.64 28.72
N SER A 15 7.58 -39.22 29.54
CA SER A 15 6.13 -39.01 29.44
C SER A 15 5.65 -37.66 29.96
N GLU A 16 6.30 -37.08 30.98
CA GLU A 16 5.95 -35.74 31.51
C GLU A 16 6.51 -34.62 30.64
N GLN A 17 7.69 -34.79 30.03
CA GLN A 17 8.19 -33.85 29.02
C GLN A 17 7.29 -33.84 27.77
N SER A 18 6.82 -35.01 27.34
CA SER A 18 5.87 -35.15 26.24
C SER A 18 4.50 -34.51 26.55
N SER A 19 3.99 -34.63 27.77
CA SER A 19 2.68 -34.05 28.14
C SER A 19 2.73 -32.53 28.29
N ILE A 20 3.85 -31.97 28.79
CA ILE A 20 4.07 -30.52 28.87
C ILE A 20 4.28 -29.93 27.46
N GLU A 21 5.01 -30.61 26.58
CA GLU A 21 5.18 -30.18 25.19
C GLU A 21 3.86 -30.23 24.41
N LEU A 22 3.04 -31.27 24.63
CA LEU A 22 1.70 -31.36 24.05
C LEU A 22 0.75 -30.29 24.58
N SER A 23 0.79 -29.95 25.88
CA SER A 23 -0.04 -28.87 26.44
C SER A 23 0.43 -27.49 25.96
N TYR A 24 1.73 -27.28 25.77
CA TYR A 24 2.29 -26.05 25.21
C TYR A 24 1.94 -25.90 23.72
N LEU A 25 1.99 -26.99 22.94
CA LEU A 25 1.55 -27.00 21.54
C LEU A 25 0.03 -26.84 21.41
N GLN A 26 -0.75 -27.37 22.35
CA GLN A 26 -2.19 -27.16 22.41
C GLN A 26 -2.52 -25.71 22.80
N LEU A 27 -1.82 -25.12 23.77
CA LEU A 27 -1.93 -23.70 24.11
C LEU A 27 -1.53 -22.82 22.92
N ILE A 28 -0.48 -23.16 22.17
CA ILE A 28 -0.10 -22.43 20.93
C ILE A 28 -1.17 -22.58 19.84
N ARG A 29 -1.78 -23.76 19.68
CA ARG A 29 -2.88 -23.99 18.74
C ARG A 29 -4.14 -23.22 19.14
N GLU A 30 -4.48 -23.21 20.43
CA GLU A 30 -5.61 -22.46 20.97
C GLU A 30 -5.37 -20.94 20.87
N ARG A 31 -4.16 -20.45 21.17
CA ARG A 31 -3.78 -19.04 20.98
C ARG A 31 -3.75 -18.61 19.51
N ARG A 32 -3.30 -19.50 18.60
CA ARG A 32 -3.41 -19.32 17.15
C ARG A 32 -4.88 -19.25 16.70
N SER A 33 -5.72 -20.14 17.23
CA SER A 33 -7.15 -20.15 16.91
C SER A 33 -7.93 -18.94 17.46
N LEU A 34 -7.42 -18.31 18.53
CA LEU A 34 -7.97 -17.08 19.10
C LEU A 34 -7.50 -15.84 18.32
N SER A 35 -6.23 -15.76 17.91
CA SER A 35 -5.71 -14.65 17.10
C SER A 35 -6.25 -14.65 15.67
N GLU A 36 -6.61 -15.81 15.12
CA GLU A 36 -7.25 -15.94 13.79
C GLU A 36 -8.76 -15.66 13.82
N LYS A 37 -9.40 -15.61 15.00
CA LYS A 37 -10.86 -15.40 15.11
C LYS A 37 -11.27 -13.95 15.35
N GLU A 38 -10.42 -13.15 15.99
CA GLU A 38 -10.80 -11.78 16.34
C GLU A 38 -10.60 -10.83 15.15
N ILE A 39 -11.70 -10.26 14.66
CA ILE A 39 -11.67 -9.18 13.67
C ILE A 39 -11.10 -7.94 14.38
N ALA A 40 -9.99 -7.44 13.86
CA ALA A 40 -9.32 -6.28 14.40
C ALA A 40 -10.16 -5.01 14.13
N PRO A 41 -10.35 -4.13 15.12
CA PRO A 41 -11.06 -2.86 14.92
C PRO A 41 -10.46 -2.03 13.79
N TYR A 42 -11.27 -1.19 13.14
CA TYR A 42 -10.78 -0.27 12.13
C TYR A 42 -9.58 0.56 12.65
N ASN A 43 -8.61 0.81 11.77
CA ASN A 43 -7.45 1.68 12.02
C ASN A 43 -6.42 1.15 13.03
N VAL A 44 -6.49 -0.12 13.42
CA VAL A 44 -5.41 -0.78 14.18
C VAL A 44 -4.44 -1.49 13.25
N ILE A 45 -3.17 -1.57 13.65
CA ILE A 45 -2.17 -2.38 12.92
C ILE A 45 -2.57 -3.85 13.08
N VAL A 46 -2.82 -4.53 11.97
CA VAL A 46 -3.11 -5.97 11.94
C VAL A 46 -1.85 -6.80 11.75
N GLY A 47 -0.83 -6.25 11.08
CA GLY A 47 0.42 -6.94 10.88
C GLY A 47 1.48 -6.05 10.26
N VAL A 48 2.70 -6.55 10.20
CA VAL A 48 3.84 -5.85 9.62
C VAL A 48 4.56 -6.82 8.70
N ALA A 49 4.68 -6.44 7.42
CA ALA A 49 5.34 -7.29 6.44
C ALA A 49 6.85 -7.43 6.70
N SER A 50 7.49 -8.44 6.11
CA SER A 50 8.94 -8.74 6.24
C SER A 50 9.88 -7.57 5.96
N LEU A 51 9.39 -6.52 5.29
CA LEU A 51 10.10 -5.29 4.95
C LEU A 51 9.65 -4.05 5.75
N ASN A 52 9.07 -4.28 6.94
CA ASN A 52 8.61 -3.28 7.91
C ASN A 52 7.49 -2.33 7.41
N VAL A 53 6.61 -2.83 6.53
CA VAL A 53 5.43 -2.07 6.09
C VAL A 53 4.20 -2.55 6.86
N ALA A 54 3.69 -1.70 7.76
CA ALA A 54 2.51 -2.00 8.58
C ALA A 54 1.22 -2.03 7.73
N ALA A 55 0.40 -3.06 7.94
CA ALA A 55 -0.96 -3.14 7.42
C ALA A 55 -1.95 -2.77 8.52
N TYR A 56 -2.97 -2.01 8.16
CA TYR A 56 -4.02 -1.56 9.07
C TYR A 56 -5.34 -2.26 8.73
N SER A 57 -6.15 -2.52 9.76
CA SER A 57 -7.48 -3.08 9.58
C SER A 57 -8.40 -2.06 8.90
N ASN A 58 -9.08 -2.49 7.83
CA ASN A 58 -10.23 -1.78 7.29
C ASN A 58 -11.53 -2.06 8.08
N GLY A 59 -11.46 -2.86 9.15
CA GLY A 59 -12.61 -3.25 9.98
C GLY A 59 -13.45 -4.37 9.37
N ASN A 60 -13.92 -4.21 8.14
CA ASN A 60 -14.61 -5.25 7.37
C ASN A 60 -14.56 -4.98 5.85
N ASP A 61 -15.09 -5.92 5.07
CA ASP A 61 -15.08 -5.95 3.60
C ASP A 61 -15.94 -4.86 2.94
N LYS A 62 -16.92 -4.31 3.66
CA LYS A 62 -17.84 -3.28 3.18
C LYS A 62 -17.51 -1.88 3.70
N TYR A 63 -16.49 -1.75 4.54
CA TYR A 63 -16.18 -0.48 5.19
C TYR A 63 -15.48 0.47 4.22
N ILE A 64 -16.03 1.67 4.10
CA ILE A 64 -15.50 2.78 3.31
C ILE A 64 -15.35 3.95 4.27
N SER A 65 -14.11 4.33 4.58
CA SER A 65 -13.84 5.40 5.54
C SER A 65 -14.18 6.79 5.01
N ASN A 66 -14.00 7.02 3.70
CA ASN A 66 -13.90 8.35 3.09
C ASN A 66 -12.80 9.22 3.71
N GLU A 67 -11.80 8.59 4.33
CA GLU A 67 -10.63 9.25 4.87
C GLU A 67 -9.41 8.99 3.99
N ASP A 68 -8.79 10.05 3.51
CA ASP A 68 -7.55 9.96 2.77
C ASP A 68 -6.35 9.74 3.69
N ASN A 69 -5.41 8.91 3.24
CA ASN A 69 -4.11 8.76 3.87
C ASN A 69 -3.04 9.54 3.11
N TYR A 70 -2.22 10.28 3.84
CA TYR A 70 -1.07 11.00 3.32
C TYR A 70 0.19 10.61 4.09
N LEU A 71 1.28 10.43 3.38
CA LEU A 71 2.61 10.22 3.95
C LEU A 71 3.57 11.21 3.31
N TYR A 72 4.16 12.10 4.13
CA TYR A 72 4.98 13.23 3.66
C TYR A 72 4.24 14.09 2.61
N GLU A 73 2.95 14.36 2.84
CA GLU A 73 2.04 15.08 1.93
C GLU A 73 1.79 14.39 0.57
N ILE A 74 2.24 13.15 0.41
CA ILE A 74 1.94 12.34 -0.78
C ILE A 74 0.68 11.53 -0.48
N TYR A 75 -0.32 11.64 -1.36
CA TYR A 75 -1.55 10.86 -1.28
C TYR A 75 -1.27 9.37 -1.48
N MET A 76 -1.59 8.56 -0.47
CA MET A 76 -1.41 7.10 -0.51
C MET A 76 -2.68 6.39 -0.98
N GLY A 77 -3.86 6.93 -0.70
CA GLY A 77 -5.13 6.25 -0.96
C GLY A 77 -6.10 6.44 0.20
N MET A 78 -7.31 5.91 0.04
CA MET A 78 -8.30 5.86 1.12
C MET A 78 -7.90 4.83 2.19
N LYS A 79 -7.98 5.21 3.46
CA LYS A 79 -7.75 4.32 4.60
C LYS A 79 -8.84 3.24 4.68
N TRP A 80 -8.56 1.95 4.85
CA TRP A 80 -7.29 1.24 4.69
C TRP A 80 -7.47 0.24 3.55
N GLN A 81 -7.61 0.78 2.35
CA GLN A 81 -7.90 0.01 1.14
C GLN A 81 -6.66 -0.72 0.62
N CYS A 82 -6.86 -1.72 -0.22
CA CYS A 82 -5.76 -2.51 -0.81
C CYS A 82 -4.83 -1.66 -1.68
N VAL A 83 -5.39 -0.73 -2.48
CA VAL A 83 -4.62 0.20 -3.32
C VAL A 83 -3.79 1.18 -2.46
N GLU A 84 -4.31 1.61 -1.30
CA GLU A 84 -3.57 2.43 -0.34
C GLU A 84 -2.32 1.71 0.15
N TYR A 85 -2.48 0.44 0.54
CA TYR A 85 -1.36 -0.38 1.02
C TYR A 85 -0.30 -0.55 -0.05
N ALA A 86 -0.71 -0.91 -1.28
CA ALA A 86 0.21 -1.10 -2.40
C ALA A 86 0.98 0.18 -2.71
N ARG A 87 0.31 1.34 -2.77
CA ARG A 87 0.99 2.63 -3.04
C ARG A 87 1.96 3.01 -1.93
N ARG A 88 1.56 2.85 -0.67
CA ARG A 88 2.42 3.12 0.48
C ARG A 88 3.61 2.18 0.57
N TRP A 89 3.43 0.91 0.23
CA TRP A 89 4.53 -0.04 0.07
C TRP A 89 5.54 0.48 -0.96
N THR A 90 5.08 0.86 -2.16
CA THR A 90 5.97 1.37 -3.22
C THR A 90 6.74 2.59 -2.75
N LEU A 91 6.10 3.52 -2.03
CA LEU A 91 6.78 4.69 -1.50
C LEU A 91 7.88 4.29 -0.52
N LEU A 92 7.54 3.49 0.48
CA LEU A 92 8.47 3.10 1.55
C LEU A 92 9.62 2.22 1.04
N ARG A 93 9.35 1.35 0.06
CA ARG A 93 10.31 0.35 -0.40
C ARG A 93 11.10 0.75 -1.64
N LYS A 94 10.54 1.66 -2.45
CA LYS A 94 11.09 2.04 -3.76
C LYS A 94 11.17 3.56 -3.96
N SER A 95 10.86 4.38 -2.95
CA SER A 95 10.85 5.85 -3.05
C SER A 95 10.02 6.38 -4.23
N SER A 96 8.98 5.64 -4.60
CA SER A 96 8.22 5.79 -5.85
C SER A 96 6.74 5.53 -5.61
N ILE A 97 5.87 5.99 -6.49
CA ILE A 97 4.42 5.70 -6.45
C ILE A 97 3.90 5.37 -7.84
N PHE A 98 2.77 4.69 -7.94
CA PHE A 98 1.97 4.63 -9.16
C PHE A 98 0.86 5.68 -9.12
N GLU A 99 0.37 6.04 -10.31
CA GLU A 99 -0.73 7.00 -10.52
C GLU A 99 -2.03 6.55 -9.82
N SER A 100 -2.98 7.47 -9.71
CA SER A 100 -4.30 7.16 -9.16
C SER A 100 -5.07 6.21 -10.09
N VAL A 101 -5.77 5.27 -9.49
CA VAL A 101 -6.67 4.32 -10.16
C VAL A 101 -8.01 4.32 -9.43
N ASN A 102 -9.11 4.08 -10.14
CA ASN A 102 -10.44 4.10 -9.53
C ASN A 102 -10.74 2.80 -8.76
N SER A 103 -10.18 1.69 -9.23
CA SER A 103 -10.30 0.35 -8.66
C SER A 103 -8.93 -0.34 -8.62
N ALA A 104 -8.83 -1.48 -7.94
CA ALA A 104 -7.60 -2.26 -7.93
C ALA A 104 -7.38 -2.98 -9.28
N ASP A 105 -8.44 -3.41 -9.97
CA ASP A 105 -8.32 -4.05 -11.28
C ASP A 105 -7.77 -3.11 -12.36
N ASP A 106 -8.07 -1.80 -12.25
CA ASP A 106 -7.53 -0.76 -13.13
C ASP A 106 -6.00 -0.72 -13.11
N MET A 107 -5.35 -1.20 -12.05
CA MET A 107 -3.90 -1.35 -12.02
C MET A 107 -3.41 -2.24 -13.18
N TRP A 108 -4.10 -3.36 -13.42
CA TRP A 108 -3.75 -4.27 -14.50
C TRP A 108 -4.01 -3.67 -15.88
N ASN A 109 -5.07 -2.87 -16.03
CA ASN A 109 -5.49 -2.38 -17.34
C ASN A 109 -4.78 -1.08 -17.74
N GLN A 110 -4.53 -0.19 -16.78
CA GLN A 110 -4.16 1.20 -17.04
C GLN A 110 -2.71 1.52 -16.67
N LEU A 111 -2.19 0.97 -15.57
CA LEU A 111 -0.85 1.33 -15.11
C LEU A 111 0.23 0.76 -16.03
N LYS A 112 1.22 1.62 -16.31
CA LYS A 112 2.37 1.32 -17.19
C LYS A 112 3.70 1.49 -16.49
N TYR A 113 3.76 2.29 -15.43
CA TYR A 113 4.98 2.59 -14.69
C TYR A 113 4.66 2.96 -13.25
N ILE A 114 5.69 2.92 -12.41
CA ILE A 114 5.78 3.73 -11.19
C ILE A 114 6.71 4.92 -11.46
N GLU A 115 6.55 5.98 -10.70
CA GLU A 115 7.34 7.20 -10.81
C GLU A 115 8.08 7.48 -9.49
N ARG A 116 9.39 7.68 -9.58
CA ARG A 116 10.23 8.04 -8.43
C ARG A 116 9.94 9.48 -8.02
N ILE A 117 9.78 9.70 -6.72
CA ILE A 117 9.25 10.97 -6.21
C ILE A 117 10.18 12.15 -6.50
N ILE A 118 11.49 11.95 -6.31
CA ILE A 118 12.47 13.04 -6.31
C ILE A 118 12.66 13.66 -7.70
N ASP A 119 12.93 12.84 -8.71
CA ASP A 119 13.36 13.24 -10.05
C ASP A 119 12.37 12.87 -11.15
N LYS A 120 11.25 12.24 -10.78
CA LYS A 120 10.16 11.89 -11.70
C LYS A 120 10.56 10.87 -12.77
N GLU A 121 11.64 10.13 -12.53
CA GLU A 121 12.00 9.00 -13.39
C GLU A 121 10.93 7.90 -13.30
N LYS A 122 10.59 7.32 -14.46
CA LYS A 122 9.52 6.34 -14.60
C LYS A 122 10.10 4.95 -14.82
N PHE A 123 9.63 3.98 -14.04
CA PHE A 123 10.06 2.58 -14.09
C PHE A 123 8.90 1.73 -14.56
N SER A 124 9.09 1.00 -15.66
CA SER A 124 8.01 0.29 -16.33
C SER A 124 7.45 -0.86 -15.48
N LEU A 125 6.16 -1.14 -15.65
CA LEU A 125 5.49 -2.28 -15.03
C LEU A 125 5.30 -3.39 -16.07
N LYS A 126 6.04 -4.48 -15.92
CA LYS A 126 5.93 -5.66 -16.77
C LYS A 126 4.82 -6.57 -16.24
N LYS A 127 3.82 -6.84 -17.07
CA LYS A 127 2.67 -7.69 -16.72
C LYS A 127 2.97 -9.15 -17.05
N HIS A 128 2.70 -10.02 -16.10
CA HIS A 128 2.85 -11.46 -16.21
C HIS A 128 1.53 -12.13 -15.85
N SER A 129 0.78 -12.61 -16.85
CA SER A 129 -0.50 -13.27 -16.60
C SER A 129 -0.32 -14.52 -15.73
N ASN A 130 -1.34 -14.89 -14.97
CA ASN A 130 -1.35 -16.18 -14.28
C ASN A 130 -1.22 -17.32 -15.31
N GLY A 131 -0.23 -18.19 -15.16
CA GLY A 131 0.26 -19.05 -16.24
C GLY A 131 1.43 -18.46 -17.05
N SER A 132 2.21 -17.54 -16.48
CA SER A 132 3.43 -17.01 -17.12
C SER A 132 4.54 -18.06 -17.12
N PRO A 133 5.44 -18.10 -18.12
CA PRO A 133 6.67 -18.91 -18.04
C PRO A 133 7.69 -18.36 -17.02
N ASN A 134 7.48 -17.13 -16.56
CA ASN A 134 8.34 -16.50 -15.55
C ASN A 134 7.75 -16.75 -14.17
N LEU A 135 8.62 -16.98 -13.19
CA LEU A 135 8.22 -17.03 -11.78
C LEU A 135 7.93 -15.60 -11.29
N PRO A 136 6.98 -15.38 -10.35
CA PRO A 136 6.85 -14.10 -9.67
C PRO A 136 8.16 -13.69 -8.99
N ILE A 137 8.33 -12.37 -8.82
CA ILE A 137 9.45 -11.81 -8.06
C ILE A 137 8.95 -11.03 -6.86
N ASN A 138 9.76 -10.95 -5.81
CA ASN A 138 9.47 -10.13 -4.64
C ASN A 138 9.20 -8.67 -5.04
N GLU A 139 8.36 -8.02 -4.26
CA GLU A 139 7.90 -6.64 -4.43
C GLU A 139 7.10 -6.37 -5.72
N SER A 140 6.56 -7.43 -6.36
CA SER A 140 5.57 -7.30 -7.44
C SER A 140 4.15 -7.11 -6.90
N TYR A 141 3.27 -6.52 -7.70
CA TYR A 141 1.84 -6.42 -7.37
C TYR A 141 1.09 -7.63 -7.92
N LEU A 142 0.45 -8.42 -7.06
CA LEU A 142 -0.48 -9.48 -7.44
C LEU A 142 -1.87 -8.85 -7.65
N ILE A 143 -2.44 -8.98 -8.85
CA ILE A 143 -3.70 -8.31 -9.22
C ILE A 143 -4.82 -9.33 -9.46
N TYR A 144 -5.97 -9.04 -8.87
CA TYR A 144 -7.21 -9.80 -9.03
C TYR A 144 -8.20 -9.00 -9.89
N PRO A 145 -8.91 -9.63 -10.84
CA PRO A 145 -9.97 -9.00 -11.62
C PRO A 145 -11.17 -8.64 -10.76
N ILE A 146 -12.09 -7.86 -11.32
CA ILE A 146 -13.45 -7.70 -10.77
C ILE A 146 -14.16 -9.06 -10.78
N GLN A 147 -14.74 -9.43 -9.63
CA GLN A 147 -15.47 -10.69 -9.44
C GLN A 147 -16.64 -10.45 -8.50
N LYS A 148 -17.51 -11.46 -8.34
CA LYS A 148 -18.73 -11.36 -7.52
C LYS A 148 -18.51 -10.78 -6.12
N ASP A 149 -17.47 -11.25 -5.44
CA ASP A 149 -17.14 -10.83 -4.07
C ASP A 149 -15.98 -9.81 -4.01
N MET A 150 -15.53 -9.33 -5.18
CA MET A 150 -14.50 -8.28 -5.33
C MET A 150 -14.92 -7.29 -6.44
N PRO A 151 -15.90 -6.42 -6.19
CA PRO A 151 -16.45 -5.54 -7.21
C PRO A 151 -15.47 -4.49 -7.76
N TYR A 152 -14.33 -4.30 -7.10
CA TYR A 152 -13.25 -3.39 -7.51
C TYR A 152 -11.94 -4.11 -7.86
N GLY A 153 -12.00 -5.44 -7.97
CA GLY A 153 -10.81 -6.30 -7.96
C GLY A 153 -10.04 -6.20 -6.65
N HIS A 154 -8.78 -6.63 -6.66
CA HIS A 154 -7.92 -6.57 -5.48
C HIS A 154 -6.44 -6.48 -5.86
N VAL A 155 -5.63 -5.91 -4.97
CA VAL A 155 -4.17 -5.88 -5.11
C VAL A 155 -3.50 -6.29 -3.81
N ALA A 156 -2.49 -7.14 -3.94
CA ALA A 156 -1.56 -7.49 -2.87
C ALA A 156 -0.12 -7.29 -3.33
N VAL A 157 0.82 -7.15 -2.39
CA VAL A 157 2.25 -7.12 -2.70
C VAL A 157 2.86 -8.49 -2.40
N ILE A 158 3.58 -9.06 -3.36
CA ILE A 158 4.35 -10.30 -3.17
C ILE A 158 5.59 -9.98 -2.35
N VAL A 159 5.74 -10.58 -1.18
CA VAL A 159 6.82 -10.26 -0.22
C VAL A 159 7.91 -11.31 -0.17
N ASP A 160 7.54 -12.58 -0.39
CA ASP A 160 8.48 -13.68 -0.54
C ASP A 160 7.99 -14.63 -1.65
N VAL A 161 8.92 -15.09 -2.49
CA VAL A 161 8.70 -16.21 -3.41
C VAL A 161 9.46 -17.41 -2.87
N LEU A 162 8.71 -18.42 -2.45
CA LEU A 162 9.21 -19.69 -1.92
C LEU A 162 9.24 -20.73 -3.02
N GLN A 163 9.59 -21.98 -2.69
CA GLN A 163 9.71 -23.05 -3.69
C GLN A 163 8.37 -23.40 -4.38
N ASN A 164 7.26 -23.40 -3.64
CA ASN A 164 5.93 -23.84 -4.11
C ASN A 164 4.80 -22.86 -3.74
N SER A 165 5.15 -21.69 -3.22
CA SER A 165 4.17 -20.70 -2.76
C SER A 165 4.76 -19.30 -2.83
N ILE A 166 3.88 -18.31 -2.86
CA ILE A 166 4.22 -16.92 -2.61
C ILE A 166 3.65 -16.51 -1.26
N ARG A 167 4.32 -15.60 -0.57
CA ARG A 167 3.74 -14.85 0.54
C ARG A 167 3.40 -13.47 0.07
N ILE A 168 2.25 -12.99 0.51
CA ILE A 168 1.76 -11.67 0.14
C ILE A 168 1.46 -10.84 1.39
N ALA A 169 1.43 -9.52 1.19
CA ALA A 169 1.00 -8.55 2.17
C ALA A 169 -0.03 -7.63 1.53
N GLU A 170 -1.14 -7.39 2.23
CA GLU A 170 -2.29 -6.67 1.69
C GLU A 170 -3.15 -6.06 2.80
N GLN A 171 -4.02 -5.12 2.44
CA GLN A 171 -5.11 -4.64 3.29
C GLN A 171 -6.44 -4.95 2.64
N ASN A 172 -7.52 -4.89 3.44
CA ASN A 172 -8.89 -5.05 2.97
C ASN A 172 -9.17 -6.39 2.24
N PHE A 173 -8.58 -7.48 2.75
CA PHE A 173 -8.91 -8.85 2.31
C PHE A 173 -9.36 -9.69 3.51
N TYR A 174 -8.46 -9.86 4.48
CA TYR A 174 -8.78 -10.37 5.81
C TYR A 174 -8.59 -9.28 6.86
N PHE A 175 -9.36 -9.38 7.94
CA PHE A 175 -9.45 -8.35 8.98
C PHE A 175 -8.91 -8.81 10.33
N ASN A 176 -8.32 -10.00 10.39
CA ASN A 176 -7.71 -10.57 11.59
C ASN A 176 -6.24 -10.13 11.72
N TYR A 177 -5.71 -10.22 12.93
CA TYR A 177 -4.28 -9.99 13.17
C TYR A 177 -3.42 -11.03 12.44
N TRP A 178 -2.36 -10.56 11.79
CA TRP A 178 -1.38 -11.43 11.17
C TRP A 178 -0.57 -12.13 12.27
N THR A 179 -0.42 -13.44 12.14
CA THR A 179 0.44 -14.23 13.04
C THR A 179 1.90 -14.29 12.55
N LYS A 180 2.17 -13.68 11.40
CA LYS A 180 3.42 -13.71 10.65
C LYS A 180 3.70 -12.34 10.02
N ASN A 181 4.84 -12.25 9.34
CA ASN A 181 5.27 -11.07 8.60
C ASN A 181 4.72 -11.02 7.16
N TYR A 182 3.52 -11.57 6.95
CA TYR A 182 2.75 -11.62 5.71
C TYR A 182 1.27 -11.87 6.06
N SER A 183 0.35 -11.49 5.18
CA SER A 183 -1.09 -11.70 5.37
C SER A 183 -1.49 -13.13 5.03
N ARG A 184 -1.06 -13.62 3.86
CA ARG A 184 -1.42 -14.93 3.30
C ARG A 184 -0.22 -15.56 2.61
N GLU A 185 -0.20 -16.88 2.61
CA GLU A 185 0.68 -17.69 1.76
C GLU A 185 -0.20 -18.41 0.74
N ILE A 186 0.09 -18.22 -0.54
CA ILE A 186 -0.71 -18.72 -1.66
C ILE A 186 0.14 -19.73 -2.44
N PRO A 187 -0.31 -20.98 -2.61
CA PRO A 187 0.44 -21.96 -3.38
C PRO A 187 0.49 -21.57 -4.86
N TYR A 188 1.53 -22.03 -5.55
CA TYR A 188 1.57 -22.03 -7.01
C TYR A 188 2.03 -23.39 -7.53
N GLN A 189 1.70 -23.68 -8.78
CA GLN A 189 2.12 -24.90 -9.47
C GLN A 189 2.88 -24.57 -10.74
N PHE A 190 3.89 -25.39 -11.05
CA PHE A 190 4.59 -25.35 -12.33
C PHE A 190 4.10 -26.48 -13.23
N ILE A 191 3.36 -26.13 -14.28
CA ILE A 191 2.68 -27.07 -15.18
C ILE A 191 3.08 -26.71 -16.62
N ASN A 192 3.64 -27.67 -17.35
CA ASN A 192 3.99 -27.51 -18.78
C ASN A 192 4.83 -26.25 -19.09
N GLY A 193 5.76 -25.89 -18.20
CA GLY A 193 6.62 -24.71 -18.39
C GLY A 193 6.04 -23.39 -17.89
N LEU A 194 4.86 -23.41 -17.25
CA LEU A 194 4.13 -22.21 -16.81
C LEU A 194 3.82 -22.24 -15.30
N TYR A 195 3.87 -21.08 -14.66
CA TYR A 195 3.58 -20.89 -13.24
C TYR A 195 2.14 -20.41 -13.03
N TYR A 196 1.37 -21.17 -12.24
CA TYR A 196 -0.02 -20.88 -11.90
C TYR A 196 -0.16 -20.63 -10.40
N ILE A 197 -0.43 -19.41 -9.99
CA ILE A 197 -0.80 -19.05 -8.61
C ILE A 197 -2.25 -19.50 -8.36
N GLN A 198 -2.47 -20.21 -7.26
CA GLN A 198 -3.74 -20.86 -6.93
C GLN A 198 -4.36 -20.25 -5.68
N ASP A 199 -5.37 -19.41 -5.88
CA ASP A 199 -6.18 -18.83 -4.83
C ASP A 199 -7.65 -19.22 -5.03
N ILE A 200 -8.49 -18.96 -4.03
CA ILE A 200 -9.94 -19.19 -4.10
C ILE A 200 -10.64 -18.25 -5.10
N TYR A 201 -9.96 -17.16 -5.47
CA TYR A 201 -10.41 -16.15 -6.41
C TYR A 201 -9.54 -16.17 -7.67
N ASP A 202 -10.11 -15.74 -8.80
CA ASP A 202 -9.37 -15.61 -10.04
C ASP A 202 -8.28 -14.54 -9.91
N ILE A 203 -7.17 -14.71 -10.61
CA ILE A 203 -6.01 -13.82 -10.59
C ILE A 203 -5.67 -13.44 -12.03
N TYR A 204 -5.53 -12.14 -12.33
CA TYR A 204 -5.01 -11.71 -13.62
C TYR A 204 -3.56 -12.16 -13.79
N GLY A 205 -2.76 -11.89 -12.77
CA GLY A 205 -1.33 -12.18 -12.76
C GLY A 205 -0.61 -11.25 -11.80
N TRP A 206 0.68 -11.01 -12.05
CA TRP A 206 1.46 -10.03 -11.30
C TRP A 206 2.12 -8.99 -12.19
N MET A 207 2.33 -7.81 -11.63
CA MET A 207 3.02 -6.69 -12.25
C MET A 207 4.39 -6.52 -11.58
N GLN A 208 5.44 -6.83 -12.34
CA GLN A 208 6.83 -6.64 -11.94
C GLN A 208 7.26 -5.20 -12.22
N ILE A 209 7.91 -4.57 -11.26
CA ILE A 209 8.62 -3.30 -11.47
C ILE A 209 9.95 -3.61 -12.15
N ASP A 210 10.15 -3.08 -13.35
CA ASP A 210 11.45 -3.11 -14.03
C ASP A 210 12.27 -1.89 -13.61
N ASP A 211 12.93 -2.01 -12.47
CA ASP A 211 13.76 -0.95 -11.89
C ASP A 211 15.25 -1.07 -12.19
N GLN A 212 15.68 -2.18 -12.80
CA GLN A 212 17.10 -2.51 -13.02
C GLN A 212 17.96 -2.30 -11.75
N GLN A 213 17.39 -2.56 -10.56
CA GLN A 213 18.02 -2.34 -9.24
C GLN A 213 18.35 -0.88 -8.90
N GLN A 214 17.78 0.09 -9.62
CA GLN A 214 18.00 1.51 -9.35
C GLN A 214 17.21 2.04 -8.16
N LEU A 215 16.05 1.44 -7.86
CA LEU A 215 15.17 1.89 -6.80
C LEU A 215 15.61 1.40 -5.42
N LYS A 216 15.52 2.30 -4.44
CA LYS A 216 15.90 2.04 -3.06
C LYS A 216 14.76 2.39 -2.11
N SER A 217 14.79 1.75 -0.95
CA SER A 217 13.88 2.06 0.15
C SER A 217 14.06 3.51 0.60
N LEU A 218 12.96 4.08 1.06
CA LEU A 218 12.90 5.46 1.49
C LEU A 218 13.82 5.65 2.71
N ASP A 219 14.75 6.60 2.60
CA ASP A 219 15.68 6.98 3.66
C ASP A 219 15.44 8.43 4.11
N ASN A 220 16.07 8.82 5.22
CA ASN A 220 15.90 10.16 5.81
C ASN A 220 16.30 11.27 4.83
N LEU A 221 17.36 11.07 4.04
CA LEU A 221 17.79 12.05 3.05
C LEU A 221 16.75 12.25 1.95
N THR A 222 16.11 11.17 1.50
CA THR A 222 15.03 11.23 0.51
C THR A 222 13.80 11.89 1.10
N ILE A 223 13.46 11.60 2.37
CA ILE A 223 12.36 12.24 3.09
C ILE A 223 12.57 13.75 3.18
N GLU A 224 13.76 14.21 3.60
CA GLU A 224 14.10 15.64 3.66
C GLU A 224 13.93 16.32 2.29
N LYS A 225 14.38 15.66 1.21
CA LYS A 225 14.19 16.15 -0.16
C LYS A 225 12.71 16.25 -0.56
N ILE A 226 11.88 15.28 -0.15
CA ILE A 226 10.43 15.30 -0.41
C ILE A 226 9.79 16.48 0.33
N GLN A 227 10.11 16.65 1.61
CA GLN A 227 9.56 17.72 2.44
C GLN A 227 9.95 19.10 1.90
N MET A 228 11.23 19.35 1.64
CA MET A 228 11.70 20.61 1.05
C MET A 228 11.04 20.90 -0.31
N ARG A 229 10.87 19.87 -1.14
CA ARG A 229 10.16 19.99 -2.43
C ARG A 229 8.71 20.43 -2.22
N ASN A 230 8.01 19.82 -1.27
CA ASN A 230 6.59 20.09 -1.06
C ASN A 230 6.36 21.46 -0.40
N GLU A 231 7.20 21.86 0.57
CA GLU A 231 7.19 23.22 1.15
C GLU A 231 7.34 24.29 0.06
N LYS A 232 8.29 24.08 -0.87
CA LYS A 232 8.48 24.99 -2.00
C LYS A 232 7.26 25.06 -2.93
N ILE A 233 6.56 23.94 -3.14
CA ILE A 233 5.31 23.91 -3.93
C ILE A 233 4.21 24.69 -3.22
N LEU A 234 4.09 24.56 -1.90
CA LEU A 234 3.13 25.30 -1.09
C LEU A 234 3.38 26.81 -1.13
N ASP A 235 4.64 27.25 -1.03
CA ASP A 235 5.04 28.66 -1.13
C ASP A 235 4.75 29.26 -2.52
N VAL A 236 5.00 28.51 -3.59
CA VAL A 236 4.68 28.94 -4.96
C VAL A 236 3.15 29.03 -5.16
N THR A 237 2.40 28.10 -4.59
CA THR A 237 0.93 28.09 -4.69
C THR A 237 0.31 29.26 -3.91
N SER A 238 0.79 29.56 -2.70
CA SER A 238 0.30 30.68 -1.91
C SER A 238 0.63 32.04 -2.54
N SER A 239 1.85 32.21 -3.07
CA SER A 239 2.26 33.43 -3.77
C SER A 239 1.50 33.63 -5.09
N SER A 240 1.25 32.57 -5.86
CA SER A 240 0.43 32.65 -7.08
C SER A 240 -1.05 33.00 -6.80
N GLN A 241 -1.62 32.51 -5.70
CA GLN A 241 -2.97 32.92 -5.27
C GLN A 241 -3.00 34.40 -4.86
N LEU A 242 -1.95 34.89 -4.20
CA LEU A 242 -1.84 36.30 -3.83
C LEU A 242 -1.73 37.20 -5.07
N THR A 243 -0.90 36.84 -6.06
CA THR A 243 -0.78 37.59 -7.31
C THR A 243 -2.04 37.53 -8.15
N SER A 244 -2.74 36.39 -8.19
CA SER A 244 -4.06 36.27 -8.85
C SER A 244 -5.11 37.17 -8.20
N ARG A 245 -5.14 37.26 -6.86
CA ARG A 245 -6.02 38.19 -6.14
C ARG A 245 -5.69 39.65 -6.43
N ILE A 246 -4.40 40.01 -6.46
CA ILE A 246 -3.97 41.37 -6.83
C ILE A 246 -4.37 41.70 -8.27
N TYR A 247 -4.20 40.75 -9.20
CA TYR A 247 -4.61 40.93 -10.59
C TYR A 247 -6.12 41.11 -10.72
N TYR A 248 -6.93 40.31 -10.01
CA TYR A 248 -8.38 40.48 -9.94
C TYR A 248 -8.78 41.85 -9.38
N PHE A 249 -8.12 42.31 -8.31
CA PHE A 249 -8.36 43.65 -7.74
C PHE A 249 -8.00 44.77 -8.70
N LEU A 250 -6.88 44.65 -9.43
CA LEU A 250 -6.46 45.65 -10.42
C LEU A 250 -7.42 45.69 -11.62
N VAL A 251 -7.81 44.53 -12.18
CA VAL A 251 -8.78 44.45 -13.28
C VAL A 251 -10.15 44.99 -12.88
N PHE A 252 -10.63 44.70 -11.66
CA PHE A 252 -11.87 45.28 -11.15
C PHE A 252 -11.78 46.80 -10.93
N SER A 253 -10.64 47.31 -10.46
CA SER A 253 -10.45 48.75 -10.29
C SER A 253 -10.42 49.50 -11.63
N VAL A 254 -9.83 48.91 -12.67
CA VAL A 254 -9.80 49.49 -14.03
C VAL A 254 -11.19 49.47 -14.68
N LEU A 255 -11.98 48.40 -14.48
CA LEU A 255 -13.36 48.32 -14.95
C LEU A 255 -14.29 49.31 -14.25
N PHE A 256 -14.12 49.52 -12.93
CA PHE A 256 -14.88 50.54 -12.19
C PHE A 256 -14.55 51.98 -12.61
N ILE A 257 -13.30 52.25 -13.01
CA ILE A 257 -12.90 53.57 -13.54
C ILE A 257 -13.46 53.79 -14.96
N SER A 258 -13.67 52.72 -15.75
CA SER A 258 -14.23 52.83 -17.10
C SER A 258 -15.74 53.04 -17.17
N GLN A 259 -16.49 52.78 -16.09
CA GLN A 259 -17.94 53.04 -16.01
C GLN A 259 -18.31 54.46 -15.55
N PHE A 260 -17.34 55.29 -15.15
CA PHE A 260 -17.58 56.66 -14.67
C PHE A 260 -17.27 57.76 -15.71
N LYS A 261 -17.13 57.42 -16.99
CA LYS A 261 -16.93 58.38 -18.09
C LYS A 261 -17.96 58.20 -19.20
N PHE A 262 -19.24 58.36 -18.91
CA PHE A 262 -20.25 58.72 -19.91
C PHE A 262 -21.50 59.17 -19.14
N ASP A 263 -21.57 60.47 -18.83
CA ASP A 263 -22.83 61.21 -18.58
C ASP A 263 -22.47 62.67 -18.30
N GLU A 264 -22.06 63.40 -19.34
CA GLU A 264 -22.13 64.86 -19.32
C GLU A 264 -22.01 65.33 -20.78
N TYR A 265 -23.13 65.51 -21.47
CA TYR A 265 -23.32 66.48 -22.57
C TYR A 265 -24.78 66.45 -23.05
N ILE A 266 -25.70 67.09 -22.31
CA ILE A 266 -26.90 67.74 -22.85
C ILE A 266 -27.20 68.98 -21.98
N PHE A 267 -27.03 70.17 -22.55
CA PHE A 267 -27.82 71.41 -22.41
C PHE A 267 -26.95 72.67 -22.56
N LEU A 268 -26.89 73.20 -23.79
CA LEU A 268 -27.35 74.53 -24.24
C LEU A 268 -26.81 74.81 -25.65
#